data_AF-A0A929UEW8-F1
#
_entry.id   AF-A0A929UEW8-F1
#
_cell.length_a   1.000
_cell.length_b   1.000
_cell.length_c   1.000
_cell.angle_alpha   90.00
_cell.angle_beta   90.00
_cell.angle_gamma   90.00
#
_symmetry.space_group_name_H-M   'P 1'
#
loop_
_entity.id
_entity.type
_entity.pdbx_description
1 polymer ?
#
loop_
_entity_poly.entity_id
_entity_poly.type
_entity_poly.pdbx_seq_one_letter_code
_entity_poly.pdbx_strand_id
1 'polypeptide(L)'
;MKKKILQIGICASLQVLGAIVLGFLLLVLVYTLPLTPIRQNVANALPMIEAEGDYPTWGMVTSTKLDGFTDHLMLNEASAKSGYGSVILDALRNPHMVTEEEGSQAQNLEASLQDSGEGKVSAKDYARYWHGYLVVLKPLLSVLSVPEIRMLHAGAVLFLFTAATLALGLRIGKRGAA
;
A
#
# COMPACT_ATOMS: atom_id res chain seq x y z
N MET A 1 36.75 -17.14 18.70
CA MET A 1 35.58 -17.53 17.88
C MET A 1 34.24 -17.21 18.58
N LYS A 2 33.97 -17.69 19.80
CA LYS A 2 32.71 -17.42 20.53
C LYS A 2 32.36 -15.93 20.69
N LYS A 3 33.34 -15.07 20.99
CA LYS A 3 33.14 -13.60 21.09
C LYS A 3 32.69 -12.96 19.78
N LYS A 4 33.23 -13.39 18.63
CA LYS A 4 32.83 -12.86 17.30
C LYS A 4 31.41 -13.27 16.94
N ILE A 5 31.03 -14.52 17.23
CA ILE A 5 29.66 -15.02 17.01
C ILE A 5 28.66 -14.24 17.87
N LEU A 6 28.98 -14.01 19.15
CA LEU A 6 28.16 -13.20 20.05
C LEU A 6 27.99 -11.77 19.54
N GLN A 7 29.07 -11.13 19.08
CA GLN A 7 29.03 -9.78 18.51
C GLN A 7 28.15 -9.70 17.26
N ILE A 8 28.27 -10.65 16.35
CA ILE A 8 27.42 -10.73 15.15
C ILE A 8 25.95 -10.89 15.55
N GLY A 9 25.66 -11.77 16.52
CA GLY A 9 24.31 -11.96 17.03
C GLY A 9 23.72 -10.68 17.60
N ILE A 10 24.47 -9.95 18.43
CA ILE A 10 24.03 -8.67 18.99
C ILE A 10 23.77 -7.64 17.89
N CYS A 11 24.70 -7.49 16.93
CA CYS A 11 24.52 -6.54 15.83
C CYS A 11 23.28 -6.86 14.98
N ALA A 12 23.07 -8.14 14.65
CA ALA A 12 21.89 -8.57 13.89
C ALA A 12 20.59 -8.30 14.66
N SER A 13 20.56 -8.60 15.97
CA SER A 13 19.40 -8.29 16.81
C SER A 13 19.11 -6.79 16.89
N LEU A 14 20.15 -5.96 17.04
CA LEU A 14 20.01 -4.50 17.06
C LEU A 14 19.50 -3.96 15.72
N GLN A 15 19.95 -4.53 14.59
CA GLN A 15 19.45 -4.16 13.26
C GLN A 15 17.96 -4.48 13.10
N VAL A 16 17.53 -5.67 13.52
CA VAL A 16 16.11 -6.07 13.46
C VAL A 16 15.25 -5.18 14.36
N LEU A 17 15.68 -4.93 15.60
CA LEU A 17 14.98 -4.03 16.51
C LEU A 17 14.92 -2.60 15.94
N GLY A 18 16.03 -2.12 15.37
CA GLY A 18 16.07 -0.83 14.70
C GLY A 18 15.10 -0.73 13.52
N ALA A 19 15.00 -1.78 12.70
CA ALA A 19 14.05 -1.82 11.57
C ALA A 19 12.58 -1.82 12.04
N ILE A 20 12.26 -2.54 13.13
CA ILE A 20 10.91 -2.54 13.72
C ILE A 20 10.54 -1.15 14.23
N VAL A 21 11.43 -0.53 15.02
CA VAL A 21 11.21 0.82 15.56
C VAL A 21 11.07 1.83 14.43
N LEU A 22 11.97 1.79 13.44
CA LEU A 22 11.92 2.68 12.29
C LEU A 22 10.63 2.48 11.48
N GLY A 23 10.25 1.24 11.20
CA GLY A 23 9.01 0.93 10.46
C GLY A 23 7.76 1.43 11.18
N PHE A 24 7.71 1.29 12.50
CA PHE A 24 6.62 1.83 13.31
C PHE A 24 6.58 3.36 13.27
N LEU A 25 7.73 4.03 13.46
CA LEU A 25 7.81 5.49 13.41
C LEU A 25 7.40 6.04 12.04
N LEU A 26 7.79 5.36 10.94
CA LEU A 26 7.37 5.71 9.59
C LEU A 26 5.87 5.56 9.38
N LEU A 27 5.25 4.51 9.94
CA LEU A 27 3.79 4.35 9.91
C LEU A 27 3.10 5.49 10.66
N VAL A 28 3.52 5.79 11.89
CA VAL A 28 2.98 6.91 12.68
C VAL A 28 3.11 8.22 11.89
N LEU A 29 4.26 8.45 11.25
CA LEU A 29 4.50 9.64 10.43
C LEU A 29 3.51 9.76 9.28
N VAL A 30 3.26 8.71 8.50
CA VAL A 30 2.32 8.80 7.37
C VAL A 30 0.87 8.98 7.80
N TYR A 31 0.51 8.60 9.03
CA TYR A 31 -0.80 8.92 9.61
C TYR A 31 -0.94 10.40 10.07
N THR A 32 0.15 11.17 10.11
CA THR A 32 0.11 12.63 10.34
C THR A 32 -0.08 13.45 9.06
N LEU A 33 -0.03 12.82 7.88
CA LEU A 33 -0.17 13.52 6.60
C LEU A 33 -1.57 14.15 6.46
N PRO A 34 -1.68 15.31 5.76
CA PRO A 34 -2.97 15.93 5.50
C PRO A 34 -3.84 15.00 4.66
N LEU A 35 -5.03 14.68 5.17
CA LEU A 35 -5.91 13.69 4.55
C LEU A 35 -6.65 14.24 3.32
N THR A 36 -6.87 15.56 3.25
CA THR A 36 -7.61 16.22 2.16
C THR A 36 -7.06 15.89 0.76
N PRO A 37 -5.77 16.10 0.43
CA PRO A 37 -5.25 15.78 -0.90
C PRO A 37 -5.32 14.28 -1.21
N ILE A 38 -5.06 13.42 -0.21
CA ILE A 38 -5.17 11.97 -0.34
C ILE A 38 -6.59 11.57 -0.73
N ARG A 39 -7.60 12.03 0.03
CA ARG A 39 -9.01 11.73 -0.26
C ARG A 39 -9.45 12.28 -1.61
N GLN A 40 -9.01 13.47 -2.00
CA GLN A 40 -9.33 14.03 -3.31
C GLN A 40 -8.76 13.17 -4.45
N ASN A 41 -7.50 12.76 -4.34
CA ASN A 41 -6.84 11.94 -5.35
C ASN A 41 -7.44 10.54 -5.49
N VAL A 42 -7.95 9.97 -4.39
CA VAL A 42 -8.71 8.71 -4.43
C VAL A 42 -10.12 8.94 -4.99
N ALA A 43 -10.82 9.98 -4.56
CA ALA A 43 -12.17 10.30 -5.05
C ALA A 43 -12.20 10.57 -6.56
N ASN A 44 -11.17 11.25 -7.10
CA ASN A 44 -11.04 11.48 -8.54
C ASN A 44 -10.93 10.17 -9.36
N ALA A 45 -10.55 9.06 -8.72
CA ALA A 45 -10.40 7.75 -9.36
C ALA A 45 -11.64 6.87 -9.23
N LEU A 46 -12.69 7.29 -8.50
CA LEU A 46 -13.91 6.49 -8.30
C LEU A 46 -14.58 6.05 -9.62
N PRO A 47 -14.74 6.91 -10.64
CA PRO A 47 -15.36 6.47 -11.90
C PRO A 47 -14.60 5.33 -12.58
N MET A 48 -13.26 5.32 -12.46
CA MET A 48 -12.42 4.23 -12.98
C MET A 48 -12.60 2.96 -12.13
N ILE A 49 -12.56 3.10 -10.80
CA ILE A 49 -12.71 2.00 -9.84
C ILE A 49 -14.08 1.31 -9.98
N GLU A 50 -15.15 2.08 -10.14
CA GLU A 50 -16.52 1.57 -10.36
C GLU A 50 -16.63 0.80 -11.68
N ALA A 51 -15.99 1.31 -12.75
CA ALA A 51 -15.99 0.65 -14.05
C ALA A 51 -15.17 -0.65 -14.05
N GLU A 52 -14.09 -0.71 -13.27
CA GLU A 52 -13.20 -1.87 -13.16
C GLU A 52 -13.76 -2.95 -12.22
N GLY A 53 -14.39 -2.57 -11.12
CA GLY A 53 -14.78 -3.47 -10.04
C GLY A 53 -13.57 -4.15 -9.36
N ASP A 54 -13.83 -5.11 -8.48
CA ASP A 54 -12.77 -5.72 -7.64
C ASP A 54 -11.82 -6.66 -8.41
N TYR A 55 -12.18 -7.13 -9.60
CA TYR A 55 -11.36 -8.10 -10.33
C TYR A 55 -11.36 -7.82 -11.84
N PRO A 56 -10.84 -6.66 -12.28
CA PRO A 56 -10.81 -6.31 -13.69
C PRO A 56 -9.83 -7.23 -14.43
N THR A 57 -10.14 -7.55 -15.68
CA THR A 57 -9.22 -8.26 -16.57
C THR A 57 -8.74 -7.33 -17.66
N TRP A 58 -7.45 -7.43 -18.01
CA TRP A 58 -6.98 -6.77 -19.22
C TRP A 58 -7.46 -7.56 -20.45
N GLY A 59 -8.43 -6.99 -21.18
CA GLY A 59 -9.10 -7.68 -22.28
C GLY A 59 -9.97 -8.85 -21.80
N MET A 60 -10.31 -9.76 -22.72
CA MET A 60 -11.16 -10.94 -22.42
C MET A 60 -10.35 -12.15 -21.93
N VAL A 61 -9.18 -11.92 -21.32
CA VAL A 61 -8.25 -12.98 -20.92
C VAL A 61 -8.24 -13.12 -19.41
N THR A 62 -8.73 -14.24 -18.88
CA THR A 62 -8.83 -14.44 -17.42
C THR A 62 -7.47 -14.44 -16.71
N SER A 63 -6.38 -14.82 -17.38
CA SER A 63 -5.04 -14.84 -16.79
C SER A 63 -4.43 -13.44 -16.58
N THR A 64 -5.08 -12.38 -17.08
CA THR A 64 -4.67 -10.98 -16.84
C THR A 64 -5.53 -10.32 -15.75
N LYS A 65 -6.27 -11.11 -14.97
CA LYS A 65 -7.06 -10.62 -13.84
C LYS A 65 -6.15 -9.89 -12.84
N LEU A 66 -6.51 -8.65 -12.54
CA LEU A 66 -5.87 -7.84 -11.51
C LEU A 66 -6.64 -7.99 -10.20
N ASP A 67 -5.95 -7.71 -9.10
CA ASP A 67 -6.48 -7.78 -7.74
C ASP A 67 -6.98 -6.41 -7.27
N GLY A 68 -8.06 -5.94 -7.90
CA GLY A 68 -8.72 -4.67 -7.54
C GLY A 68 -9.28 -4.69 -6.11
N PHE A 69 -9.68 -5.86 -5.60
CA PHE A 69 -10.12 -6.05 -4.22
C PHE A 69 -9.08 -5.49 -3.24
N THR A 70 -7.82 -5.92 -3.39
CA THR A 70 -6.74 -5.46 -2.52
C THR A 70 -6.43 -4.00 -2.78
N ASP A 71 -6.40 -3.54 -4.05
CA ASP A 71 -6.18 -2.13 -4.37
C ASP A 71 -7.21 -1.22 -3.67
N HIS A 72 -8.50 -1.56 -3.74
CA HIS A 72 -9.57 -0.79 -3.12
C HIS A 72 -9.46 -0.78 -1.59
N LEU A 73 -9.10 -1.90 -0.98
CA LEU A 73 -8.82 -1.97 0.45
C LEU A 73 -7.62 -1.09 0.86
N MET A 74 -6.53 -1.14 0.10
CA MET A 74 -5.34 -0.31 0.32
C MET A 74 -5.67 1.19 0.21
N LEU A 75 -6.47 1.58 -0.79
CA LEU A 75 -6.93 2.95 -0.98
C LEU A 75 -7.87 3.39 0.15
N ASN A 76 -8.70 2.49 0.66
CA ASN A 76 -9.59 2.76 1.78
C ASN A 76 -8.79 3.03 3.05
N GLU A 77 -7.85 2.17 3.42
CA GLU A 77 -6.95 2.40 4.57
C GLU A 77 -6.10 3.66 4.43
N ALA A 78 -5.63 3.95 3.20
CA ALA A 78 -4.84 5.14 2.94
C ALA A 78 -5.65 6.44 3.11
N SER A 79 -6.94 6.41 2.77
CA SER A 79 -7.84 7.57 2.73
C SER A 79 -8.86 7.63 3.89
N ALA A 80 -8.86 6.63 4.76
CA ALA A 80 -9.75 6.54 5.92
C ALA A 80 -9.55 7.71 6.88
N LYS A 81 -10.66 8.25 7.39
CA LYS A 81 -10.65 9.15 8.54
C LYS A 81 -10.18 8.38 9.79
N SER A 82 -9.76 9.11 10.82
CA SER A 82 -9.34 8.49 12.09
C SER A 82 -10.42 7.57 12.64
N GLY A 83 -10.09 6.30 12.86
CA GLY A 83 -11.04 5.30 13.37
C GLY A 83 -11.12 5.31 14.91
N TYR A 84 -10.03 5.71 15.57
CA TYR A 84 -9.90 5.64 17.03
C TYR A 84 -9.56 6.98 17.70
N GLY A 85 -9.51 8.08 16.94
CA GLY A 85 -9.21 9.42 17.44
C GLY A 85 -7.75 9.63 17.87
N SER A 86 -6.85 8.71 17.53
CA SER A 86 -5.42 8.77 17.87
C SER A 86 -4.58 8.27 16.72
N VAL A 87 -3.65 9.12 16.26
CA VAL A 87 -2.69 8.81 15.18
C VAL A 87 -1.92 7.51 15.47
N ILE A 88 -1.53 7.30 16.73
CA ILE A 88 -0.78 6.09 17.12
C ILE A 88 -1.68 4.85 17.05
N LEU A 89 -2.93 4.96 17.53
CA LEU A 89 -3.87 3.84 17.45
C LEU A 89 -4.24 3.52 16.01
N ASP A 90 -4.45 4.53 15.18
CA ASP A 90 -4.74 4.36 13.76
C ASP A 90 -3.54 3.74 13.02
N ALA A 91 -2.30 4.13 13.33
CA ALA A 91 -1.10 3.52 12.77
C ALA A 91 -0.87 2.07 13.22
N LEU A 92 -1.32 1.70 14.42
CA LEU A 92 -1.24 0.32 14.93
C LEU A 92 -2.35 -0.56 14.37
N ARG A 93 -3.55 -0.02 14.17
CA ARG A 93 -4.75 -0.79 13.81
C ARG A 93 -5.11 -0.75 12.33
N ASN A 94 -4.61 0.26 11.61
CA ASN A 94 -4.82 0.51 10.19
C ASN A 94 -6.28 0.33 9.79
N PRO A 95 -7.19 1.19 10.28
CA PRO A 95 -8.62 1.03 10.02
C PRO A 95 -8.93 1.30 8.54
N HIS A 96 -9.76 0.46 7.95
CA HIS A 96 -10.54 0.78 6.76
C HIS A 96 -12.01 0.90 7.14
N MET A 97 -12.76 1.55 6.28
CA MET A 97 -14.15 1.87 6.52
C MET A 97 -15.05 0.93 5.73
N VAL A 98 -16.01 0.30 6.40
CA VAL A 98 -16.93 -0.68 5.80
C VAL A 98 -18.38 -0.31 6.05
N THR A 99 -19.24 -0.61 5.08
CA THR A 99 -20.70 -0.52 5.24
C THR A 99 -21.23 -1.72 6.04
N GLU A 100 -22.42 -1.58 6.62
CA GLU A 100 -23.11 -2.71 7.28
C GLU A 100 -23.60 -3.76 6.27
N GLU A 101 -23.91 -3.33 5.04
CA GLU A 101 -24.30 -4.23 3.96
C GLU A 101 -23.08 -4.93 3.36
N GLU A 102 -23.22 -6.22 3.01
CA GLU A 102 -22.21 -6.96 2.26
C GLU A 102 -22.06 -6.35 0.86
N GLY A 103 -20.94 -5.66 0.64
CA GLY A 103 -20.59 -5.02 -0.63
C GLY A 103 -19.16 -5.33 -1.07
N SER A 104 -18.85 -4.98 -2.33
CA SER A 104 -17.49 -5.05 -2.89
C SER A 104 -16.55 -4.10 -2.15
N GLN A 105 -15.23 -4.28 -2.32
CA GLN A 105 -14.27 -3.33 -1.74
C GLN A 105 -14.36 -1.96 -2.43
N ALA A 106 -14.68 -1.93 -3.73
CA ALA A 106 -14.98 -0.68 -4.44
C ALA A 106 -16.13 0.09 -3.78
N GLN A 107 -17.23 -0.58 -3.44
CA GLN A 107 -18.38 0.04 -2.78
C GLN A 107 -18.05 0.54 -1.36
N ASN A 108 -17.30 -0.24 -0.58
CA ASN A 108 -16.84 0.18 0.74
C ASN A 108 -15.94 1.42 0.67
N LEU A 109 -15.07 1.49 -0.34
CA LEU A 109 -14.22 2.65 -0.58
C LEU A 109 -15.03 3.89 -0.95
N GLU A 110 -16.00 3.76 -1.85
CA GLU A 110 -16.89 4.86 -2.22
C GLU A 110 -17.66 5.40 -1.00
N ALA A 111 -18.26 4.50 -0.22
CA ALA A 111 -18.97 4.85 1.01
C ALA A 111 -18.06 5.54 2.04
N SER A 112 -16.81 5.08 2.19
CA SER A 112 -15.78 5.71 3.04
C SER A 112 -15.47 7.16 2.63
N LEU A 113 -15.47 7.43 1.32
CA LEU A 113 -15.19 8.75 0.78
C LEU A 113 -16.38 9.70 0.95
N GLN A 114 -17.59 9.18 0.81
CA GLN A 114 -18.85 9.92 0.93
C GLN A 114 -19.38 10.02 2.37
N ASP A 115 -18.78 9.31 3.33
CA ASP A 115 -19.22 9.29 4.72
C ASP A 115 -19.38 10.71 5.31
N SER A 116 -20.64 11.04 5.61
CA SER A 116 -21.08 12.28 6.27
C SER A 116 -21.15 12.16 7.80
N GLY A 117 -20.80 11.00 8.38
CA GLY A 117 -20.85 10.76 9.82
C GLY A 117 -22.22 10.33 10.34
N GLU A 118 -23.10 9.86 9.45
CA GLU A 118 -24.46 9.37 9.78
C GLU A 118 -24.49 7.95 10.37
N GLY A 119 -23.32 7.36 10.66
CA GLY A 119 -23.21 6.01 11.25
C GLY A 119 -23.45 4.87 10.27
N LYS A 120 -23.51 5.13 8.96
CA LYS A 120 -23.66 4.12 7.90
C LYS A 120 -22.38 3.35 7.59
N VAL A 121 -21.25 3.85 8.07
CA VAL A 121 -19.92 3.31 7.82
C VAL A 121 -19.20 3.15 9.15
N SER A 122 -18.57 1.99 9.35
CA SER A 122 -17.85 1.66 10.58
C SER A 122 -16.39 1.33 10.31
N ALA A 123 -15.53 1.64 11.28
CA ALA A 123 -14.11 1.32 11.19
C ALA A 123 -13.89 -0.17 11.48
N LYS A 124 -13.25 -0.87 10.55
CA LYS A 124 -12.78 -2.24 10.71
C LYS A 124 -11.26 -2.25 10.70
N ASP A 125 -10.66 -2.85 11.71
CA ASP A 125 -9.21 -2.96 11.81
C ASP A 125 -8.68 -4.22 11.11
N TYR A 126 -7.41 -4.14 10.71
CA TYR A 126 -6.65 -5.29 10.25
C TYR A 126 -5.26 -5.35 10.88
N ALA A 127 -5.19 -5.13 12.19
CA ALA A 127 -3.96 -5.05 13.00
C ALA A 127 -3.00 -6.26 12.91
N ARG A 128 -3.43 -7.38 12.30
CA ARG A 128 -2.56 -8.54 12.05
C ARG A 128 -1.56 -8.28 10.92
N TYR A 129 -1.89 -7.39 9.99
CA TYR A 129 -1.02 -7.04 8.88
C TYR A 129 -0.19 -5.80 9.25
N TRP A 130 1.03 -5.69 8.71
CA TRP A 130 1.94 -4.59 9.06
C TRP A 130 1.59 -3.28 8.33
N HIS A 131 0.98 -3.36 7.15
CA HIS A 131 0.60 -2.21 6.31
C HIS A 131 1.77 -1.29 5.92
N GLY A 132 3.01 -1.81 5.88
CA GLY A 132 4.20 -1.04 5.51
C GLY A 132 4.13 -0.37 4.12
N TYR A 133 3.26 -0.84 3.22
CA TYR A 133 3.01 -0.16 1.95
C TYR A 133 2.44 1.25 2.13
N LEU A 134 1.74 1.55 3.23
CA LEU A 134 1.20 2.88 3.53
C LEU A 134 2.32 3.93 3.66
N VAL A 135 3.52 3.50 4.06
CA VAL A 135 4.72 4.36 4.10
C VAL A 135 5.07 4.93 2.72
N VAL A 136 4.70 4.21 1.65
CA VAL A 136 4.91 4.66 0.26
C VAL A 136 3.62 5.21 -0.34
N LEU A 137 2.49 4.53 -0.15
CA LEU A 137 1.23 4.86 -0.78
C LEU A 137 0.64 6.19 -0.30
N LYS A 138 0.62 6.47 1.01
CA LYS A 138 0.05 7.74 1.53
C LYS A 138 0.83 8.97 1.05
N PRO A 139 2.18 9.00 1.08
CA PRO A 139 2.93 10.10 0.49
C PRO A 139 2.65 10.27 -1.00
N LEU A 140 2.62 9.19 -1.78
CA LEU A 140 2.31 9.28 -3.22
C LEU A 140 0.91 9.84 -3.45
N LEU A 141 -0.11 9.36 -2.73
CA LEU A 141 -1.48 9.87 -2.84
C LEU A 141 -1.63 11.32 -2.38
N SER A 142 -0.70 11.85 -1.59
CA SER A 142 -0.75 13.26 -1.19
C SER A 142 -0.39 14.21 -2.34
N VAL A 143 0.20 13.70 -3.44
CA VAL A 143 0.67 14.49 -4.58
C VAL A 143 0.24 13.95 -5.95
N LEU A 144 -0.06 12.65 -6.08
CA LEU A 144 -0.45 11.98 -7.32
C LEU A 144 -1.86 11.36 -7.19
N SER A 145 -2.57 11.32 -8.31
CA SER A 145 -3.80 10.56 -8.49
C SER A 145 -3.53 9.05 -8.58
N VAL A 146 -4.56 8.22 -8.34
CA VAL A 146 -4.44 6.76 -8.43
C VAL A 146 -3.96 6.28 -9.82
N PRO A 147 -4.45 6.81 -10.96
CA PRO A 147 -3.93 6.44 -12.27
C PRO A 147 -2.45 6.78 -12.47
N GLU A 148 -1.99 7.94 -11.97
CA GLU A 148 -0.59 8.34 -12.04
C GLU A 148 0.30 7.40 -11.22
N ILE A 149 -0.17 6.95 -10.05
CA ILE A 149 0.53 5.95 -9.23
C ILE A 149 0.61 4.60 -9.97
N ARG A 150 -0.48 4.15 -10.62
CA ARG A 150 -0.47 2.93 -11.43
C ARG A 150 0.53 3.03 -12.58
N MET A 151 0.60 4.17 -13.27
CA MET A 151 1.58 4.42 -14.34
C MET A 151 3.02 4.43 -13.82
N LEU A 152 3.27 5.09 -12.68
CA LEU A 152 4.58 5.10 -12.02
C LEU A 152 5.01 3.68 -11.66
N HIS A 153 4.12 2.88 -11.09
CA HIS A 153 4.38 1.49 -10.74
C HIS A 153 4.69 0.64 -11.98
N ALA A 154 3.89 0.75 -13.04
CA ALA A 154 4.13 0.04 -14.30
C ALA A 154 5.49 0.43 -14.91
N GLY A 155 5.83 1.72 -14.91
CA GLY A 155 7.12 2.22 -15.37
C GLY A 155 8.30 1.68 -14.54
N ALA A 156 8.17 1.65 -13.22
CA ALA A 156 9.19 1.11 -12.31
C ALA A 156 9.41 -0.39 -12.53
N VAL A 157 8.33 -1.18 -12.67
CA VAL A 157 8.41 -2.62 -12.95
C VAL A 157 9.11 -2.86 -14.29
N LEU A 158 8.72 -2.13 -15.33
CA LEU A 158 9.35 -2.25 -16.65
C LEU A 158 10.84 -1.89 -16.60
N PHE A 159 11.19 -0.78 -15.94
CA PHE A 159 12.58 -0.37 -15.76
C PHE A 159 13.39 -1.43 -15.02
N LEU A 160 12.90 -1.96 -13.89
CA LEU A 160 13.59 -2.99 -13.12
C LEU A 160 13.75 -4.28 -13.92
N PHE A 161 12.74 -4.67 -14.68
CA PHE A 161 12.81 -5.83 -15.57
C PHE A 161 13.88 -5.64 -16.66
N THR A 162 13.91 -4.49 -17.34
CA THR A 162 14.95 -4.17 -18.32
C THR A 162 16.34 -4.13 -17.67
N ALA A 163 16.48 -3.51 -16.50
CA ALA A 163 17.77 -3.46 -15.78
C ALA A 163 18.26 -4.87 -15.38
N ALA A 164 17.35 -5.72 -14.87
CA ALA A 164 17.67 -7.08 -14.47
C ALA A 164 18.09 -7.94 -15.67
N THR A 165 17.37 -7.85 -16.79
CA THR A 165 17.70 -8.58 -18.02
C THR A 165 19.04 -8.13 -18.63
N LEU A 166 19.32 -6.83 -18.64
CA LEU A 166 20.62 -6.29 -19.05
C LEU A 166 21.75 -6.77 -18.14
N ALA A 167 21.57 -6.68 -16.82
CA ALA A 167 22.56 -7.15 -15.86
C ALA A 167 22.85 -8.65 -16.01
N LEU A 168 21.81 -9.45 -16.28
CA LEU A 168 21.95 -10.88 -16.57
C LEU A 168 22.72 -11.12 -17.87
N GLY A 169 22.37 -10.41 -18.95
CA GLY A 169 23.05 -10.51 -20.24
C GLY A 169 24.53 -10.17 -20.15
N LEU A 170 24.87 -9.08 -19.44
CA LEU A 170 26.27 -8.68 -19.19
C LEU A 170 27.03 -9.73 -18.36
N ARG A 171 26.36 -10.39 -17.41
CA ARG A 171 27.00 -11.43 -16.59
C ARG A 171 27.22 -12.73 -17.37
N ILE A 172 26.30 -13.11 -18.25
CA ILE A 172 26.45 -14.29 -19.12
C ILE A 172 27.51 -14.03 -20.19
N GLY A 173 27.49 -12.87 -20.85
CA GLY A 173 28.49 -12.49 -21.86
C GLY A 173 29.92 -12.50 -21.32
N LYS A 174 30.13 -12.09 -20.06
CA LYS A 174 31.44 -12.16 -19.38
C LYS A 174 31.91 -13.59 -19.09
N ARG A 175 31.02 -14.58 -19.01
CA ARG A 175 31.38 -16.00 -18.81
C ARG A 175 31.70 -16.73 -20.11
N GLY A 176 31.24 -16.24 -21.26
CA GLY A 176 31.56 -16.81 -22.57
C GLY A 176 32.87 -16.31 -23.18
N ALA A 177 33.48 -15.27 -22.60
CA ALA A 177 34.74 -14.66 -23.04
C ALA A 177 35.95 -15.02 -22.14
N ALA A 178 35.75 -15.88 -21.15
CA ALA A 178 36.78 -16.45 -20.26
C ALA A 178 36.86 -17.96 -20.50
#